data_AF-A0A658NJS6-F1
#
_entry.id   AF-A0A658NJS6-F1
#
_cell.length_a   1.000
_cell.length_b   1.000
_cell.length_c   1.000
_cell.angle_alpha   90.00
_cell.angle_beta   90.00
_cell.angle_gamma   90.00
#
_symmetry.space_group_name_H-M   'P 1'
#
loop_
_entity.id
_entity.type
_entity.pdbx_description
1 polymer ?
#
loop_
_entity_poly.entity_id
_entity_poly.type
_entity_poly.pdbx_seq_one_letter_code
_entity_poly.pdbx_strand_id
1 'polypeptide(L)'
;LDGGSFVLTLRRPATGSATQSRAQSRAQSRAQSEAILKHLENEPLSAAELTVTLGLQSKTGAFKRALQELVHNGYLEYTLP
;
A
#
# COMPACT_ATOMS: atom_id res chain seq x y z
N LEU A 1 12.01 5.18 5.15
CA LEU A 1 11.56 5.19 3.73
C LEU A 1 12.23 6.41 3.11
N ASP A 2 13.55 6.29 2.97
CA ASP A 2 14.47 7.41 2.81
C ASP A 2 15.25 7.18 1.51
N GLY A 3 15.14 8.11 0.56
CA GLY A 3 16.10 8.33 -0.52
C GLY A 3 16.22 7.32 -1.66
N GLY A 4 15.84 6.05 -1.51
CA GLY A 4 16.00 5.06 -2.59
C GLY A 4 14.82 4.99 -3.56
N SER A 5 15.11 4.81 -4.85
CA SER A 5 14.10 4.52 -5.87
C SER A 5 13.69 3.04 -5.73
N PHE A 6 12.50 2.80 -5.17
CA PHE A 6 11.93 1.47 -5.03
C PHE A 6 10.55 1.46 -5.65
N VAL A 7 10.23 0.36 -6.33
CA VAL A 7 8.91 0.12 -6.90
C VAL A 7 8.17 -0.85 -5.99
N LEU A 8 6.88 -0.62 -5.78
CA LEU A 8 6.02 -1.54 -5.05
C LEU A 8 5.31 -2.42 -6.07
N THR A 9 5.37 -3.73 -5.87
CA THR A 9 4.62 -4.70 -6.66
C THR A 9 3.66 -5.48 -5.77
N LEU A 10 2.54 -5.89 -6.35
CA LEU A 10 1.62 -6.81 -5.69
C LEU A 10 2.26 -8.17 -5.59
N ARG A 11 2.45 -8.62 -4.35
CA ARG A 11 2.74 -10.00 -4.07
C ARG A 11 1.39 -10.70 -3.95
N ARG A 12 0.97 -11.44 -4.97
CA ARG A 12 -0.24 -12.27 -4.87
C ARG A 12 -0.01 -13.32 -3.78
N PRO A 13 -0.67 -13.22 -2.60
CA PRO A 13 -0.63 -14.34 -1.69
C PRO A 13 -1.47 -15.46 -2.31
N ALA A 14 -0.99 -16.69 -2.23
CA ALA A 14 -1.80 -17.85 -2.58
C ALA A 14 -2.98 -17.92 -1.59
N THR A 15 -4.13 -17.33 -1.98
CA THR A 15 -5.47 -17.47 -1.40
C THR A 15 -5.60 -17.38 0.14
N GLY A 16 -6.28 -16.34 0.62
CA GLY A 16 -7.24 -16.50 1.72
C GLY A 16 -7.14 -15.53 2.91
N SER A 17 -8.23 -14.78 3.10
CA SER A 17 -8.78 -14.36 4.39
C SER A 17 -8.03 -13.30 5.21
N ALA A 18 -8.52 -12.06 5.20
CA ALA A 18 -8.20 -11.08 6.24
C ALA A 18 -9.47 -10.58 6.93
N THR A 19 -9.75 -11.24 8.06
CA THR A 19 -10.84 -11.03 9.01
C THR A 19 -11.16 -9.56 9.31
N GLN A 20 -12.45 -9.28 9.16
CA GLN A 20 -13.21 -8.09 9.49
C GLN A 20 -13.43 -7.99 11.01
N SER A 21 -12.67 -7.16 11.75
CA SER A 21 -13.12 -6.64 13.06
C SER A 21 -12.22 -5.56 13.67
N ARG A 22 -12.70 -4.31 13.69
CA ARG A 22 -12.40 -3.15 14.59
C ARG A 22 -12.74 -1.87 13.83
N ALA A 23 -14.00 -1.47 13.95
CA ALA A 23 -14.84 -1.00 12.84
C ALA A 23 -14.87 0.51 12.56
N GLN A 24 -13.91 1.32 13.00
CA GLN A 24 -13.94 2.76 12.65
C GLN A 24 -12.57 3.32 12.25
N SER A 25 -11.54 3.18 13.08
CA SER A 25 -10.18 3.60 12.70
C SER A 25 -9.53 2.68 11.64
N ARG A 26 -9.96 1.41 11.56
CA ARG A 26 -9.54 0.50 10.47
C ARG A 26 -10.28 0.77 9.16
N ALA A 27 -11.44 1.42 9.17
CA ALA A 27 -12.19 1.65 7.93
C ALA A 27 -11.45 2.62 7.00
N GLN A 28 -10.87 3.69 7.58
CA GLN A 28 -10.08 4.65 6.82
C GLN A 28 -8.70 4.09 6.40
N SER A 29 -8.07 3.29 7.27
CA SER A 29 -6.82 2.58 6.92
C SER A 29 -7.04 1.49 5.86
N ARG A 30 -8.17 0.77 5.91
CA ARG A 30 -8.58 -0.18 4.86
C ARG A 30 -8.85 0.53 3.55
N ALA A 31 -9.63 1.60 3.53
CA ALA A 31 -9.92 2.34 2.30
C ALA A 31 -8.64 2.83 1.62
N GLN A 32 -7.65 3.31 2.38
CA GLN A 32 -6.35 3.70 1.83
C GLN A 32 -5.53 2.48 1.34
N SER A 33 -5.53 1.38 2.10
CA SER A 33 -4.83 0.15 1.72
C SER A 33 -5.42 -0.50 0.47
N GLU A 34 -6.75 -0.56 0.37
CA GLU A 34 -7.49 -1.06 -0.79
C GLU A 34 -7.24 -0.19 -2.02
N ALA A 35 -7.21 1.14 -1.87
CA ALA A 35 -6.87 2.03 -2.96
C ALA A 35 -5.44 1.80 -3.46
N ILE A 36 -4.46 1.63 -2.55
CA ILE A 36 -3.08 1.29 -2.92
C ILE A 36 -3.03 -0.02 -3.71
N LEU A 37 -3.67 -1.08 -3.21
CA LEU A 37 -3.68 -2.39 -3.87
C LEU A 37 -4.32 -2.30 -5.26
N LYS A 38 -5.46 -1.61 -5.40
CA LYS A 38 -6.17 -1.45 -6.67
C LYS A 38 -5.33 -0.73 -7.73
N HIS A 39 -4.52 0.25 -7.34
CA HIS A 39 -3.61 0.91 -8.28
C HIS A 39 -2.47 -0.01 -8.70
N LEU A 40 -1.91 -0.76 -7.75
CA LEU A 40 -0.83 -1.72 -8.00
C LEU A 40 -1.28 -2.97 -8.78
N GLU A 41 -2.59 -3.24 -8.88
CA GLU A 41 -3.16 -4.29 -9.75
C GLU A 41 -2.94 -4.00 -11.23
N ASN A 42 -2.87 -2.73 -11.61
CA ASN A 42 -2.69 -2.34 -13.01
C ASN A 42 -1.20 -2.29 -13.39
N GLU A 43 -0.37 -1.69 -12.53
CA GLU A 43 1.05 -1.56 -12.79
C GLU A 43 1.87 -1.41 -11.48
N PRO A 44 3.16 -1.81 -11.49
CA PRO A 44 4.08 -1.50 -10.40
C PRO A 44 4.26 0.01 -10.25
N LEU A 45 4.05 0.57 -9.06
CA LEU A 45 4.19 2.00 -8.81
C LEU A 45 5.16 2.27 -7.66
N SER A 46 5.91 3.36 -7.77
CA SER A 46 6.70 3.86 -6.66
C SER A 46 5.82 4.49 -5.57
N ALA A 47 6.38 4.63 -4.36
CA ALA A 47 5.69 5.33 -3.28
C ALA A 47 5.41 6.81 -3.58
N ALA A 48 6.12 7.42 -4.54
CA ALA A 48 5.85 8.78 -4.99
C ALA A 48 4.69 8.82 -5.99
N GLU A 49 4.66 7.88 -6.94
CA GLU A 49 3.55 7.76 -7.89
C GLU A 49 2.24 7.43 -7.17
N LEU A 50 2.26 6.51 -6.21
CA LEU A 50 1.09 6.22 -5.38
C LEU A 50 0.55 7.46 -4.67
N THR A 51 1.41 8.36 -4.17
CA THR A 51 0.91 9.61 -3.57
C THR A 51 0.23 10.51 -4.60
N VAL A 52 0.76 10.60 -5.82
CA VAL A 52 0.14 11.37 -6.91
C VAL A 52 -1.21 10.76 -7.30
N THR A 53 -1.24 9.45 -7.52
CA THR A 53 -2.44 8.71 -7.94
C THR A 53 -3.53 8.74 -6.87
N LEU A 54 -3.17 8.71 -5.59
CA LEU A 54 -4.11 8.83 -4.46
C LEU A 54 -4.50 10.29 -4.15
N GLY A 55 -3.99 11.27 -4.90
CA GLY A 55 -4.27 12.70 -4.66
C GLY A 55 -3.69 13.24 -3.35
N LEU A 56 -2.67 12.59 -2.81
CA LEU A 56 -1.99 13.03 -1.59
C LEU A 56 -0.93 14.07 -1.93
N GLN A 57 -1.00 15.24 -1.30
CA GLN A 57 0.00 16.29 -1.47
C GLN A 57 1.42 15.87 -1.02
N SER A 58 1.53 14.86 -0.16
CA SER A 58 2.80 14.36 0.37
C SER A 58 2.65 12.95 0.95
N LYS A 59 3.79 12.29 1.17
CA LYS A 59 3.88 10.99 1.87
C LYS A 59 3.53 11.17 3.36
N THR A 60 2.23 11.19 3.65
CA THR A 60 1.71 11.35 5.02
C THR A 60 2.15 10.17 5.91
N GLY A 61 2.15 10.39 7.23
CA GLY A 61 2.45 9.32 8.18
C GLY A 61 1.48 8.14 8.08
N ALA A 62 0.20 8.42 7.79
CA ALA A 62 -0.81 7.39 7.56
C ALA A 62 -0.50 6.53 6.33
N PHE A 63 -0.11 7.17 5.21
CA PHE A 63 0.27 6.47 3.99
C PHE A 63 1.50 5.57 4.19
N LYS A 64 2.53 6.08 4.87
CA LYS A 64 3.73 5.28 5.19
C LYS A 64 3.39 4.08 6.07
N ARG A 65 2.49 4.25 7.05
CA ARG A 65 2.01 3.15 7.90
C ARG A 65 1.22 2.11 7.11
N ALA A 66 0.31 2.53 6.25
CA ALA A 66 -0.45 1.61 5.39
C ALA A 66 0.47 0.79 4.47
N LEU A 67 1.47 1.44 3.84
CA LEU A 67 2.47 0.73 3.05
C LEU A 67 3.27 -0.29 3.86
N GLN A 68 3.73 0.11 5.06
CA GLN A 68 4.45 -0.80 5.95
C GLN A 68 3.60 -1.98 6.39
N GLU A 69 2.32 -1.76 6.72
CA GLU A 69 1.39 -2.83 7.04
C GLU A 69 1.18 -3.78 5.85
N LEU A 70 0.99 -3.25 4.64
CA LEU A 70 0.80 -4.08 3.44
C LEU A 70 2.03 -4.92 3.11
N VAL A 71 3.23 -4.36 3.22
CA VAL A 71 4.47 -5.11 3.03
C VAL A 71 4.68 -6.14 4.14
N HIS A 72 4.46 -5.74 5.40
CA HIS A 72 4.62 -6.64 6.54
C HIS A 72 3.65 -7.83 6.49
N ASN A 73 2.40 -7.59 6.07
CA ASN A 73 1.40 -8.64 5.86
C ASN A 73 1.63 -9.45 4.56
N GLY A 74 2.67 -9.12 3.78
CA GLY A 74 3.05 -9.86 2.58
C GLY A 74 2.16 -9.62 1.36
N TYR A 75 1.33 -8.57 1.37
CA TYR A 75 0.54 -8.16 0.20
C TYR A 75 1.37 -7.40 -0.84
N LEU A 76 2.41 -6.71 -0.38
CA LEU A 76 3.33 -5.95 -1.22
C LEU A 76 4.76 -6.39 -1.00
N GLU A 77 5.59 -6.24 -2.02
CA GLU A 77 7.04 -6.35 -1.89
C GLU A 77 7.72 -5.10 -2.48
N TYR A 78 8.88 -4.76 -1.93
CA TYR A 78 9.75 -3.74 -2.50
C TYR A 78 10.64 -4.41 -3.53
N THR A 79 10.48 -4.03 -4.80
CA THR A 79 11.38 -4.43 -5.86
C THR A 79 12.33 -3.28 -6.21
N LEU A 80 13.54 -3.66 -6.62
CA LEU A 80 14.44 -2.73 -7.28
C LEU A 80 13.87 -2.42 -8.68
N PRO A 81 13.97 -1.17 -9.16
CA PRO A 81 13.54 -0.78 -10.51
C PRO A 81 14.35 -1.49 -11.59
#